data_AF-A0A3N2QSG2-F1
#
_entry.id   AF-A0A3N2QSG2-F1
#
_cell.length_a   1.000
_cell.length_b   1.000
_cell.length_c   1.000
_cell.angle_alpha   90.00
_cell.angle_beta   90.00
_cell.angle_gamma   90.00
#
_symmetry.space_group_name_H-M   'P 1'
#
loop_
_entity.id
_entity.type
_entity.pdbx_description
1 polymer ?
#
loop_
_entity_poly.entity_id
_entity_poly.type
_entity_poly.pdbx_seq_one_letter_code
_entity_poly.pdbx_strand_id
1 'polypeptide(L)' 'MTNLLIILAVLFGALFVLVPLVEKYAPRSDGRDFSRIRRWIFPLMALLIVAQMLRYYFG' A
#
# COMPACT_ATOMS: atom_id res chain seq x y z
N MET A 1 19.67 17.71 11.61
CA MET A 1 18.68 16.95 12.40
C MET A 1 17.40 16.69 11.60
N THR A 2 16.77 17.71 11.01
CA THR A 2 15.49 17.59 10.28
C THR A 2 15.53 16.66 9.05
N ASN A 3 16.59 16.71 8.22
CA ASN A 3 16.71 15.83 7.05
C ASN A 3 16.77 14.34 7.41
N LEU A 4 17.44 13.99 8.50
CA LEU A 4 17.55 12.59 8.95
C LEU A 4 16.18 12.02 9.33
N LEU A 5 15.35 12.83 10.00
CA LEU A 5 14.00 12.43 10.39
C LEU A 5 13.08 12.26 9.18
N ILE A 6 13.20 13.11 8.16
CA ILE A 6 12.43 13.00 6.91
C ILE A 6 12.81 11.73 6.16
N ILE A 7 14.10 11.46 5.99
CA ILE A 7 14.58 10.26 5.29
C ILE A 7 14.13 8.99 6.04
N LEU A 8 14.20 9.00 7.38
CA LEU A 8 13.72 7.89 8.20
C LEU A 8 12.22 7.66 8.04
N ALA A 9 11.42 8.73 8.05
CA ALA A 9 9.97 8.64 7.85
C ALA A 9 9.62 8.12 6.45
N VAL A 10 10.34 8.56 5.41
CA VAL A 10 10.16 8.09 4.02
C VAL A 10 10.57 6.62 3.88
N LEU A 11 11.68 6.20 4.48
CA LEU A 11 12.11 4.80 4.48
C LEU A 11 11.08 3.89 5.16
N PHE A 12 10.56 4.31 6.31
CA PHE A 12 9.50 3.57 7.01
C PHE A 12 8.19 3.54 6.21
N GLY A 13 7.79 4.67 5.63
CA GLY A 13 6.62 4.76 4.76
C GLY A 13 6.76 3.88 3.51
N ALA A 14 7.95 3.85 2.91
CA ALA A 14 8.24 3.00 1.76
C ALA A 14 8.08 1.52 2.12
N LEU A 15 8.64 1.05 3.24
CA LEU A 15 8.44 -0.31 3.74
C LEU A 15 6.95 -0.62 3.98
N PHE A 16 6.22 0.30 4.59
CA PHE A 16 4.80 0.15 4.87
C PHE A 16 3.94 -0.01 3.61
N VAL A 17 4.32 0.66 2.50
CA VAL A 17 3.66 0.51 1.20
C VAL A 17 4.16 -0.73 0.46
N LEU A 18 5.45 -1.06 0.54
CA LEU A 18 6.07 -2.15 -0.20
C LEU A 18 5.60 -3.52 0.30
N VAL A 19 5.44 -3.71 1.62
CA VAL A 19 4.98 -4.97 2.23
C VAL A 19 3.62 -5.45 1.68
N PRO A 20 2.53 -4.66 1.73
CA PRO A 20 1.25 -5.07 1.17
C PRO A 20 1.29 -5.17 -0.35
N LEU A 21 2.22 -4.47 -1.01
CA LEU A 21 2.41 -4.56 -2.46
C LEU A 21 3.01 -5.92 -2.85
N VAL A 22 4.06 -6.35 -2.16
CA VAL A 22 4.73 -7.64 -2.36
C VAL A 22 3.80 -8.81 -2.00
N GLU A 23 3.12 -8.76 -0.85
CA GLU A 23 2.12 -9.79 -0.45
C GLU A 23 0.98 -9.95 -1.46
N LYS A 24 0.69 -8.89 -2.22
CA LYS A 24 -0.43 -8.82 -3.15
C LYS A 24 -0.06 -9.17 -4.58
N TYR A 25 1.19 -8.88 -4.99
CA TYR A 25 1.74 -9.37 -6.26
C TYR A 25 2.29 -10.79 -6.15
N ALA A 26 2.48 -11.30 -4.93
CA ALA A 26 2.73 -12.72 -4.70
C ALA A 26 1.57 -13.53 -5.33
N PRO A 27 1.85 -14.41 -6.31
CA PRO A 27 0.81 -15.08 -7.06
C PRO A 27 0.05 -16.05 -6.15
N ARG A 28 -1.16 -15.67 -5.76
CA ARG A 28 -2.08 -16.58 -5.07
C ARG A 28 -2.60 -17.57 -6.11
N SER A 29 -2.08 -18.78 -6.08
CA SER A 29 -2.61 -19.91 -6.83
C SER A 29 -4.05 -20.21 -6.38
N ASP A 30 -4.92 -20.33 -7.39
CA ASP A 30 -6.20 -21.05 -7.42
C ASP A 30 -7.44 -20.56 -6.65
N GLY A 31 -8.58 -20.60 -7.37
CA GLY A 31 -9.89 -20.84 -6.75
C GLY A 31 -11.02 -19.86 -7.05
N ARG A 32 -11.59 -19.96 -8.27
CA ARG A 32 -13.00 -19.66 -8.67
C ARG A 32 -13.51 -18.20 -8.64
N ASP A 33 -14.32 -17.89 -9.65
CA ASP A 33 -14.55 -16.57 -10.26
C ASP A 33 -15.17 -15.43 -9.41
N PHE A 34 -15.47 -15.63 -8.12
CA PHE A 34 -15.72 -14.52 -7.19
C PHE A 34 -14.43 -13.90 -6.62
N SER A 35 -13.30 -14.59 -6.81
CA SER A 35 -11.96 -14.16 -6.40
C SER A 35 -11.45 -12.96 -7.21
N ARG A 36 -11.86 -12.79 -8.49
CA ARG A 36 -11.34 -11.69 -9.34
C ARG A 36 -11.72 -10.31 -8.81
N ILE A 37 -12.99 -10.09 -8.45
CA ILE A 37 -13.45 -8.78 -7.95
C ILE A 37 -12.97 -8.55 -6.51
N ARG A 38 -12.98 -9.58 -5.66
CA ARG A 38 -12.47 -9.48 -4.28
C ARG A 38 -10.95 -9.21 -4.24
N ARG A 39 -10.20 -9.67 -5.26
CA ARG A 39 -8.79 -9.29 -5.46
C ARG A 39 -8.60 -7.82 -5.84
N TRP A 40 -9.63 -7.12 -6.33
CA TRP A 40 -9.55 -5.69 -6.63
C TRP A 40 -9.85 -4.78 -5.43
N ILE A 41 -10.60 -5.29 -4.45
CA ILE A 41 -10.92 -4.57 -3.20
C ILE A 41 -9.67 -4.25 -2.38
N PHE A 42 -8.76 -5.22 -2.21
CA PHE A 42 -7.49 -5.00 -1.50
C PHE A 42 -6.58 -3.94 -2.16
N PRO A 43 -6.33 -3.93 -3.49
CA PRO A 43 -5.65 -2.83 -4.17
C PRO A 43 -6.31 -1.49 -3.94
N LEU A 44 -7.64 -1.43 -4.12
CA LEU A 44 -8.38 -0.20 -4.06
C LEU A 44 -8.35 0.37 -2.65
N MET A 45 -8.47 -0.47 -1.61
CA MET A 45 -8.29 -0.04 -0.22
C MET A 45 -6.89 0.50 0.06
N ALA A 46 -5.84 -0.23 -0.35
CA ALA A 46 -4.46 0.25 -0.15
C ALA A 46 -4.21 1.59 -0.85
N LEU A 47 -4.73 1.75 -2.08
CA LEU A 47 -4.64 2.98 -2.85
C LEU A 47 -5.39 4.13 -2.17
N LEU A 48 -6.58 3.86 -1.61
CA LEU A 48 -7.35 4.83 -0.84
C LEU A 48 -6.64 5.26 0.45
N ILE A 49 -5.99 4.34 1.17
CA ILE A 49 -5.22 4.66 2.38
C ILE A 49 -4.03 5.55 2.04
N VAL A 50 -3.31 5.25 0.95
CA VAL A 50 -2.20 6.10 0.46
C VAL A 50 -2.73 7.47 0.03
N ALA A 51 -3.81 7.51 -0.74
CA ALA A 51 -4.43 8.76 -1.18
C ALA A 51 -4.92 9.61 0.02
N GLN A 52 -5.46 8.97 1.06
CA GLN A 52 -5.89 9.64 2.28
C GLN A 52 -4.70 10.20 3.08
N MET A 53 -3.60 9.43 3.20
CA MET A 53 -2.37 9.95 3.81
C MET A 53 -1.82 11.13 3.03
N LEU A 54 -1.73 11.04 1.70
CA LEU A 54 -1.27 12.15 0.87
C LEU A 54 -2.16 13.38 1.06
N ARG A 55 -3.49 13.20 1.09
CA ARG A 55 -4.43 14.29 1.35
C ARG A 55 -4.25 14.92 2.73
N TYR A 56 -3.95 14.12 3.76
CA TYR A 56 -3.74 14.62 5.12
C TYR A 56 -2.41 15.39 5.27
N TYR A 57 -1.36 15.02 4.53
CA TYR A 57 -0.06 15.68 4.60
C TYR A 57 0.10 16.87 3.62
N PHE A 58 -0.65 16.90 2.52
CA PHE A 58 -0.58 17.94 1.47
C PHE A 58 -1.81 18.85 1.38
N GLY A 59 -2.82 18.67 2.23
CA GLY A 59 -4.09 19.43 2.21
C GLY A 59 -4.49 19.95 3.57
#